data_AF-A0A8C0HKW4-F1
#
_entry.id   AF-A0A8C0HKW4-F1
#
_cell.length_a   1.000
_cell.length_b   1.000
_cell.length_c   1.000
_cell.angle_alpha   90.00
_cell.angle_beta   90.00
_cell.angle_gamma   90.00
#
_symmetry.space_group_name_H-M   'P 1'
#
loop_
_entity.id
_entity.type
_entity.pdbx_description
1 polymer ?
#
loop_
_entity_poly.entity_id
_entity_poly.type
_entity_poly.pdbx_seq_one_letter_code
_entity_poly.pdbx_strand_id
1 'polypeptide(L)'
;MRRTNRLLTKEAIFRYCEDRIDWMLLYQGMMVLAANQVWWTWEVEDVFRKVKKGEKQAMKLYAKKMHKQIDDLVTRITMPLSKNDRKKYNTVLIIDVHARDIVDTFKIPNAQEFEWESQLRFYWDREPDELNVRQCTGTFSYGYEYMGLNGRLVITPLTDRIYLTLTQKQPRIWPKHWACCV
;
A
#
# COMPACT_ATOMS: atom_id res chain seq x y z
N MET A 1 10.35 16.52 -13.43
CA MET A 1 10.47 15.45 -12.41
C MET A 1 9.16 15.21 -11.67
N ARG A 2 8.75 16.02 -10.67
CA ARG A 2 7.52 15.75 -9.87
C ARG A 2 6.22 15.59 -10.69
N ARG A 3 5.98 16.46 -11.68
CA ARG A 3 4.80 16.38 -12.56
C ARG A 3 4.76 15.08 -13.38
N THR A 4 5.91 14.65 -13.90
CA THR A 4 6.06 13.40 -14.66
C THR A 4 5.80 12.19 -13.76
N ASN A 5 6.39 12.17 -12.56
CA ASN A 5 6.18 11.12 -11.59
C ASN A 5 4.71 11.01 -11.20
N ARG A 6 4.03 12.14 -10.96
CA ARG A 6 2.58 12.15 -10.70
C ARG A 6 1.77 11.51 -11.83
N LEU A 7 2.07 11.87 -13.08
CA LEU A 7 1.38 11.30 -14.24
C LEU A 7 1.61 9.80 -14.38
N LEU A 8 2.86 9.35 -14.22
CA LEU A 8 3.20 7.93 -14.28
C LEU A 8 2.61 7.14 -13.11
N THR A 9 2.57 7.71 -11.90
CA THR A 9 1.86 7.09 -10.76
C THR A 9 0.37 6.95 -11.03
N LYS A 10 -0.27 8.00 -11.59
CA LYS A 10 -1.68 7.94 -12.00
C LYS A 10 -1.92 6.83 -13.01
N GLU A 11 -1.06 6.75 -14.02
CA GLU A 11 -1.14 5.73 -15.06
C GLU A 11 -0.95 4.32 -14.47
N ALA A 12 0.03 4.14 -13.57
CA ALA A 12 0.26 2.87 -12.91
C ALA A 12 -0.97 2.41 -12.10
N ILE A 13 -1.60 3.32 -11.35
CA ILE A 13 -2.84 3.05 -10.62
C ILE A 13 -3.96 2.66 -11.58
N PHE A 14 -4.14 3.41 -12.66
CA PHE A 14 -5.20 3.17 -13.64
C PHE A 14 -5.03 1.84 -14.39
N ARG A 15 -3.79 1.47 -14.76
CA ARG A 15 -3.49 0.25 -15.50
C ARG A 15 -3.28 -0.98 -14.62
N TYR A 16 -3.65 -0.92 -13.34
CA TYR A 16 -3.57 -2.08 -12.46
C TYR A 16 -4.37 -3.24 -13.06
N CYS A 17 -3.64 -4.27 -13.50
CA CYS A 17 -4.19 -5.42 -14.22
C CYS A 17 -4.47 -6.57 -13.25
N GLU A 18 -5.30 -7.52 -13.68
CA GLU A 18 -5.45 -8.81 -12.98
C GLU A 18 -4.12 -9.58 -12.94
N ASP A 19 -3.28 -9.46 -13.97
CA ASP A 19 -1.90 -9.95 -13.93
C ASP A 19 -0.97 -8.94 -13.24
N ARG A 20 -1.04 -8.99 -11.91
CA ARG A 20 -0.29 -8.12 -11.01
C ARG A 20 1.22 -8.25 -11.19
N ILE A 21 1.74 -9.44 -11.51
CA ILE A 21 3.19 -9.71 -11.54
C ILE A 21 3.86 -9.03 -12.72
N ASP A 22 3.24 -9.14 -13.89
CA ASP A 22 3.76 -8.54 -15.12
C ASP A 22 3.53 -7.03 -15.15
N TRP A 23 2.41 -6.56 -14.61
CA TRP A 23 2.16 -5.12 -14.43
C TRP A 23 3.28 -4.42 -13.63
N MET A 24 3.82 -5.07 -12.60
CA MET A 24 4.94 -4.52 -11.82
C MET A 24 6.21 -4.28 -12.65
N LEU A 25 6.40 -5.01 -13.76
CA LEU A 25 7.56 -4.85 -14.65
C LEU A 25 7.46 -3.60 -15.52
N LEU A 26 6.24 -3.16 -15.83
CA LEU A 26 5.98 -2.01 -16.71
C LEU A 26 6.33 -0.67 -16.06
N TYR A 27 6.29 -0.59 -14.72
CA TYR A 27 6.47 0.65 -13.99
C TYR A 27 7.69 0.62 -13.06
N GLN A 28 8.17 1.82 -12.71
CA GLN A 28 9.25 1.96 -11.73
C GLN A 28 8.76 1.52 -10.34
N GLY A 29 9.66 0.91 -9.56
CA GLY A 29 9.30 0.31 -8.28
C GLY A 29 8.55 1.25 -7.33
N MET A 30 8.96 2.52 -7.20
CA MET A 30 8.28 3.50 -6.36
C MET A 30 6.81 3.74 -6.76
N MET A 31 6.50 3.75 -8.07
CA MET A 31 5.13 3.92 -8.57
C MET A 31 4.30 2.67 -8.30
N VAL A 32 4.92 1.50 -8.49
CA VAL A 32 4.31 0.20 -8.16
C VAL A 32 3.94 0.14 -6.69
N LEU A 33 4.83 0.58 -5.78
CA LEU A 33 4.55 0.59 -4.34
C LEU A 33 3.36 1.48 -4.00
N ALA A 34 3.35 2.71 -4.50
CA ALA A 34 2.26 3.65 -4.27
C ALA A 34 0.92 3.11 -4.83
N ALA A 35 0.93 2.58 -6.05
CA ALA A 35 -0.25 2.02 -6.67
C ALA A 35 -0.77 0.78 -5.93
N ASN A 36 0.12 -0.10 -5.47
CA ASN A 36 -0.24 -1.27 -4.67
C ASN A 36 -0.95 -0.86 -3.37
N GLN A 37 -0.46 0.18 -2.69
CA GLN A 37 -1.07 0.69 -1.46
C GLN A 37 -2.46 1.30 -1.70
N VAL A 38 -2.66 2.01 -2.83
CA VAL A 38 -3.97 2.55 -3.22
C VAL A 38 -4.98 1.43 -3.41
N TRP A 39 -4.60 0.40 -4.19
CA TRP A 39 -5.49 -0.73 -4.46
C TRP A 39 -5.78 -1.56 -3.22
N TRP A 40 -4.77 -1.81 -2.37
CA TRP A 40 -4.98 -2.47 -1.08
C TRP A 40 -5.97 -1.70 -0.20
N THR A 41 -5.80 -0.37 -0.08
CA THR A 41 -6.71 0.49 0.69
C THR A 41 -8.15 0.36 0.18
N TRP A 42 -8.34 0.40 -1.14
CA TRP A 42 -9.66 0.28 -1.75
C TRP A 42 -10.27 -1.12 -1.56
N GLU A 43 -9.50 -2.19 -1.75
CA GLU A 43 -9.96 -3.56 -1.60
C GLU A 43 -10.39 -3.86 -0.15
N VAL A 44 -9.63 -3.40 0.85
CA VAL A 44 -9.98 -3.57 2.26
C VAL A 44 -11.27 -2.81 2.61
N GLU A 45 -11.43 -1.57 2.13
CA GLU A 45 -12.67 -0.81 2.32
C GLU A 45 -13.88 -1.47 1.66
N ASP A 46 -13.72 -2.03 0.46
CA ASP A 46 -14.79 -2.77 -0.22
C ASP A 46 -15.18 -4.04 0.57
N VAL A 47 -14.20 -4.76 1.13
CA VAL A 47 -14.43 -5.88 2.03
C VAL A 47 -15.21 -5.44 3.27
N PHE A 48 -14.85 -4.32 3.89
CA PHE A 48 -15.63 -3.78 5.02
C PHE A 48 -17.06 -3.42 4.63
N ARG A 49 -17.29 -2.86 3.44
CA ARG A 49 -18.64 -2.58 2.93
C ARG A 49 -19.44 -3.87 2.73
N LYS A 50 -18.83 -4.93 2.19
CA LYS A 50 -19.45 -6.25 2.02
C LYS A 50 -19.80 -6.90 3.37
N VAL A 51 -18.90 -6.83 4.35
CA VAL A 51 -19.15 -7.31 5.71
C VAL A 51 -20.32 -6.55 6.35
N LYS A 52 -20.38 -5.22 6.22
CA LYS A 52 -21.51 -4.39 6.69
C LYS A 52 -22.85 -4.75 6.02
N LYS A 53 -22.81 -5.18 4.76
CA LYS A 53 -24.00 -5.68 4.02
C LYS A 53 -24.43 -7.10 4.42
N GLY A 54 -23.67 -7.80 5.26
CA GLY A 54 -24.02 -9.12 5.79
C GLY A 54 -23.12 -10.27 5.32
N GLU A 55 -22.16 -10.02 4.41
CA GLU A 55 -21.22 -11.05 3.94
C GLU A 55 -20.08 -11.29 4.95
N LYS A 56 -20.37 -12.03 6.02
CA LYS A 56 -19.39 -12.30 7.09
C LYS A 56 -18.12 -13.03 6.61
N GLN A 57 -18.17 -13.72 5.46
CA GLN A 57 -17.04 -14.45 4.90
C GLN A 57 -16.13 -13.59 3.99
N ALA A 58 -16.52 -12.36 3.65
CA ALA A 58 -15.78 -11.51 2.71
C ALA A 58 -14.32 -11.30 3.14
N MET A 59 -14.08 -11.05 4.44
CA MET A 59 -12.72 -10.88 4.99
C MET A 59 -11.88 -12.15 4.85
N LYS A 60 -12.46 -13.33 5.09
CA LYS A 60 -11.76 -14.61 4.96
C LYS A 60 -11.42 -14.93 3.51
N LEU A 61 -12.31 -14.60 2.57
CA LEU A 61 -12.06 -14.76 1.14
C LEU A 61 -10.96 -13.80 0.67
N TYR A 62 -10.96 -12.57 1.17
CA TYR A 62 -9.92 -11.59 0.86
C TYR A 62 -8.55 -12.02 1.39
N ALA A 63 -8.48 -12.48 2.64
CA ALA A 63 -7.24 -13.03 3.20
C ALA A 63 -6.69 -14.18 2.34
N LYS A 64 -7.54 -15.11 1.86
CA LYS A 64 -7.12 -16.18 0.94
C LYS A 64 -6.58 -15.64 -0.39
N LYS A 65 -7.20 -14.60 -0.96
CA LYS A 65 -6.71 -13.93 -2.17
C LYS A 65 -5.32 -13.34 -1.95
N MET A 66 -5.09 -12.66 -0.82
CA MET A 66 -3.78 -12.09 -0.48
C MET A 66 -2.70 -13.17 -0.33
N HIS A 67 -3.01 -14.29 0.33
CA HIS A 67 -2.07 -15.42 0.44
C HIS A 67 -1.65 -15.94 -0.94
N LYS A 68 -2.62 -16.14 -1.84
CA LYS A 68 -2.32 -16.56 -3.21
C LYS A 68 -1.43 -15.55 -3.95
N GLN A 69 -1.73 -14.26 -3.85
CA GLN A 69 -0.91 -13.21 -4.49
C GLN A 69 0.53 -13.17 -3.96
N ILE A 70 0.73 -13.46 -2.66
CA ILE A 70 2.05 -13.57 -2.04
C ILE A 70 2.77 -14.81 -2.57
N ASP A 71 2.10 -15.96 -2.65
CA ASP A 71 2.69 -17.20 -3.15
C ASP A 71 3.11 -17.08 -4.62
N ASP A 72 2.27 -16.44 -5.45
CA ASP A 72 2.57 -16.15 -6.86
C ASP A 72 3.80 -15.23 -6.97
N LEU A 73 3.90 -14.21 -6.11
CA LEU A 73 5.04 -13.29 -6.06
C LEU A 73 6.33 -13.98 -5.60
N VAL A 74 6.26 -14.85 -4.59
CA VAL A 74 7.40 -15.66 -4.12
C VAL A 74 7.89 -16.59 -5.24
N THR A 75 6.95 -17.24 -5.94
CA THR A 75 7.27 -18.09 -7.09
C THR A 75 7.95 -17.30 -8.22
N ARG A 76 7.56 -16.04 -8.44
CA ARG A 76 8.24 -15.18 -9.42
C ARG A 76 9.66 -14.82 -8.99
N ILE A 77 9.91 -14.55 -7.71
CA ILE A 77 11.22 -14.15 -7.20
C ILE A 77 12.26 -15.27 -7.31
N THR A 78 11.84 -16.54 -7.25
CA THR A 78 12.74 -17.70 -7.40
C THR A 78 13.20 -17.91 -8.86
N MET A 79 12.47 -17.36 -9.83
CA MET A 79 12.86 -17.38 -11.25
C MET A 79 14.04 -16.45 -11.55
N PRO A 80 14.75 -16.67 -12.68
CA PRO A 80 15.80 -15.75 -13.13
C PRO A 80 15.23 -14.37 -13.43
N LEU A 81 15.75 -13.36 -12.73
CA LEU A 81 15.32 -11.96 -12.80
C LEU A 81 16.55 -11.04 -12.74
N SER A 82 16.42 -9.84 -13.31
CA SER A 82 17.44 -8.80 -13.16
C SER A 82 17.60 -8.42 -11.69
N LYS A 83 18.79 -7.93 -11.30
CA LYS A 83 19.04 -7.48 -9.91
C LYS A 83 18.04 -6.39 -9.47
N ASN A 84 17.66 -5.50 -10.38
CA ASN A 84 16.70 -4.41 -10.10
C ASN A 84 15.28 -4.94 -9.93
N ASP A 85 14.84 -5.86 -10.80
CA ASP A 85 13.49 -6.43 -10.70
C ASP A 85 13.34 -7.31 -9.47
N ARG A 86 14.37 -8.08 -9.12
CA ARG A 86 14.41 -8.82 -7.85
C ARG A 86 14.29 -7.89 -6.65
N LYS A 87 15.00 -6.75 -6.65
CA LYS A 87 14.89 -5.74 -5.57
C LYS A 87 13.48 -5.14 -5.50
N LYS A 88 12.87 -4.86 -6.65
CA LYS A 88 11.49 -4.37 -6.75
C LYS A 88 10.50 -5.34 -6.14
N TYR A 89 10.51 -6.61 -6.57
CA TYR A 89 9.62 -7.63 -6.05
C TYR A 89 9.84 -7.91 -4.56
N ASN A 90 11.09 -7.96 -4.09
CA ASN A 90 11.38 -8.10 -2.66
C ASN A 90 10.78 -6.95 -1.83
N THR A 91 10.82 -5.72 -2.36
CA THR A 91 10.27 -4.55 -1.67
C THR A 91 8.75 -4.60 -1.61
N VAL A 92 8.10 -5.03 -2.69
CA VAL A 92 6.65 -5.28 -2.72
C VAL A 92 6.26 -6.39 -1.75
N LEU A 93 7.01 -7.50 -1.73
CA LEU A 93 6.73 -8.64 -0.87
C LEU A 93 6.72 -8.26 0.62
N ILE A 94 7.67 -7.42 1.05
CA ILE A 94 7.71 -6.91 2.44
C ILE A 94 6.41 -6.16 2.79
N ILE A 95 5.89 -5.36 1.86
CA ILE A 95 4.66 -4.60 2.05
C ILE A 95 3.44 -5.52 2.07
N ASP A 96 3.37 -6.49 1.15
CA ASP A 96 2.24 -7.41 1.06
C ASP A 96 2.13 -8.31 2.30
N VAL A 97 3.27 -8.78 2.82
CA VAL A 97 3.32 -9.57 4.06
C VAL A 97 2.79 -8.75 5.24
N HIS A 98 3.22 -7.50 5.36
CA HIS A 98 2.72 -6.59 6.39
C HIS A 98 1.21 -6.31 6.23
N ALA A 99 0.75 -6.03 5.01
CA ALA A 99 -0.65 -5.81 4.70
C ALA A 99 -1.53 -7.03 5.04
N ARG A 100 -1.04 -8.25 4.78
CA ARG A 100 -1.69 -9.49 5.17
C ARG A 100 -1.79 -9.59 6.70
N ASP A 101 -0.71 -9.33 7.42
CA ASP A 101 -0.69 -9.42 8.89
C ASP A 101 -1.70 -8.46 9.54
N ILE A 102 -1.89 -7.26 8.95
CA ILE A 102 -2.94 -6.32 9.34
C ILE A 102 -4.33 -6.93 9.10
N VAL A 103 -4.58 -7.45 7.90
CA VAL A 103 -5.89 -8.06 7.54
C VAL A 103 -6.22 -9.26 8.43
N ASP A 104 -5.22 -10.05 8.81
CA ASP A 104 -5.38 -11.17 9.73
C ASP A 104 -5.75 -10.75 11.16
N THR A 105 -5.45 -9.49 11.54
CA THR A 105 -5.80 -8.90 12.83
C THR A 105 -7.28 -8.48 12.88
N PHE A 106 -7.89 -8.07 11.75
CA PHE A 106 -9.28 -7.59 11.66
C PHE A 106 -10.39 -8.64 11.88
N LYS A 107 -10.05 -9.83 12.41
CA LYS A 107 -11.00 -10.93 12.69
C LYS A 107 -12.03 -10.62 13.78
N ILE A 108 -11.91 -9.49 14.49
CA ILE A 108 -12.82 -9.07 15.57
C ILE A 108 -13.77 -7.98 15.06
N PRO A 109 -15.11 -8.14 15.14
CA PRO A 109 -16.09 -7.27 14.46
C PRO A 109 -16.28 -5.87 15.07
N ASN A 110 -15.86 -5.61 16.32
CA ASN A 110 -16.19 -4.37 17.03
C ASN A 110 -15.02 -3.39 17.22
N ALA A 111 -13.76 -3.82 17.02
CA ALA A 111 -12.55 -2.99 17.20
C ALA A 111 -12.02 -2.37 15.88
N GLN A 112 -12.74 -2.58 14.78
CA GLN A 112 -12.22 -2.39 13.41
C GLN A 112 -11.98 -0.92 13.03
N GLU A 113 -12.75 0.02 13.59
CA GLU A 113 -12.70 1.41 13.14
C GLU A 113 -11.38 2.08 13.50
N PHE A 114 -10.95 1.98 14.76
CA PHE A 114 -9.67 2.56 15.18
C PHE A 114 -8.46 1.79 14.64
N GLU A 115 -8.50 0.45 14.63
CA GLU A 115 -7.39 -0.35 14.10
C GLU A 115 -7.15 -0.06 12.62
N TRP A 116 -8.21 0.06 11.81
CA TRP A 116 -8.10 0.47 10.41
C TRP A 116 -7.69 1.93 10.26
N GLU A 117 -8.28 2.84 11.06
CA GLU A 117 -7.94 4.26 11.02
C GLU A 117 -6.48 4.54 11.38
N SER A 118 -5.89 3.70 12.23
CA SER A 118 -4.48 3.78 12.62
C SER A 118 -3.50 3.37 11.52
N GLN A 119 -3.96 2.70 10.45
CA GLN A 119 -3.09 2.33 9.32
C GLN A 119 -2.92 3.50 8.34
N LEU A 120 -1.84 3.44 7.57
CA LEU A 120 -1.62 4.37 6.46
C LEU A 120 -2.46 3.97 5.26
N ARG A 121 -3.30 4.89 4.79
CA ARG A 121 -4.25 4.66 3.71
C ARG A 121 -3.96 5.60 2.56
N PHE A 122 -3.92 5.06 1.36
CA PHE A 122 -3.54 5.80 0.17
C PHE A 122 -4.78 5.99 -0.71
N TYR A 123 -5.10 7.24 -1.02
CA TYR A 123 -6.26 7.62 -1.81
C TYR A 123 -5.83 8.47 -2.99
N TRP A 124 -6.33 8.12 -4.17
CA TRP A 124 -6.25 9.02 -5.32
C TRP A 124 -7.47 9.94 -5.32
N ASP A 125 -7.29 11.20 -4.92
CA ASP A 125 -8.37 12.19 -4.90
C ASP A 125 -8.50 12.83 -6.28
N ARG A 126 -9.72 12.83 -6.86
CA ARG A 126 -9.98 13.34 -8.22
C ARG A 126 -9.78 14.85 -8.37
N GLU A 127 -10.04 15.59 -7.30
CA GLU A 127 -9.82 17.03 -7.19
C GLU A 127 -9.02 17.24 -5.91
N PRO A 128 -7.72 17.60 -5.95
CA PRO A 128 -6.97 18.24 -7.04
C PRO A 128 -6.18 17.30 -7.99
N ASP A 129 -6.62 16.04 -8.16
CA ASP A 129 -5.94 14.99 -8.96
C ASP A 129 -4.56 14.63 -8.40
N GLU A 130 -4.55 14.19 -7.14
CA GLU A 130 -3.34 13.78 -6.43
C GLU A 130 -3.56 12.59 -5.49
N LEU A 131 -2.50 11.81 -5.31
CA LEU A 131 -2.34 10.83 -4.26
C LEU A 131 -2.19 11.53 -2.90
N ASN A 132 -3.11 11.21 -1.99
CA ASN A 132 -3.12 11.63 -0.60
C ASN A 132 -3.01 10.42 0.32
N VAL A 133 -2.17 10.54 1.35
CA VAL A 133 -1.99 9.56 2.41
C VAL A 133 -2.75 10.04 3.63
N ARG A 134 -3.60 9.19 4.20
CA ARG A 134 -4.40 9.49 5.39
C ARG A 134 -4.07 8.50 6.50
N GLN A 135 -3.96 8.99 7.72
CA GLN A 135 -3.78 8.17 8.93
C GLN A 135 -4.41 8.91 10.11
N CYS A 136 -5.30 8.23 10.84
CA CYS A 136 -6.18 8.84 11.84
C CYS A 136 -6.81 10.14 11.30
N THR A 137 -6.55 11.27 11.97
CA THR A 137 -7.02 12.61 11.59
C THR A 137 -6.08 13.35 10.62
N GLY A 138 -4.89 12.81 10.34
CA GLY A 138 -3.89 13.42 9.47
C GLY A 138 -4.11 13.10 8.00
N THR A 139 -3.91 14.10 7.13
CA THR A 139 -3.92 13.95 5.66
C THR A 139 -2.68 14.61 5.07
N PHE A 140 -2.00 13.89 4.18
CA PHE A 140 -0.70 14.27 3.63
C PHE A 140 -0.68 14.09 2.11
N SER A 141 -0.32 15.13 1.37
CA SER A 141 -0.13 15.04 -0.09
C SER A 141 1.19 14.35 -0.40
N TYR A 142 1.15 13.38 -1.32
CA TYR A 142 2.32 12.61 -1.74
C TYR A 142 3.32 13.52 -2.46
N GLY A 143 4.62 13.42 -2.12
CA GLY A 143 5.64 14.35 -2.63
C GLY A 143 6.09 14.15 -4.07
N TYR A 144 5.89 12.96 -4.65
CA TYR A 144 6.36 12.57 -5.99
C TYR A 144 7.86 12.77 -6.23
N GLU A 145 8.68 12.76 -5.17
CA GLU A 145 10.14 12.86 -5.27
C GLU A 145 10.72 11.48 -5.57
N TYR A 146 11.47 11.36 -6.67
CA TYR A 146 12.08 10.09 -7.00
C TYR A 146 13.23 9.79 -6.04
N MET A 147 13.06 8.77 -5.21
CA MET A 147 14.08 8.32 -4.25
C MET A 147 14.76 7.01 -4.66
N GLY A 148 14.33 6.42 -5.78
CA GLY A 148 14.75 5.09 -6.20
C GLY A 148 14.23 3.98 -5.28
N LEU A 149 14.69 2.75 -5.55
CA LEU A 149 14.44 1.61 -4.67
C LEU A 149 15.50 1.57 -3.58
N ASN A 150 15.28 2.31 -2.49
CA ASN A 150 16.06 2.15 -1.27
C ASN A 150 15.60 0.87 -0.56
N GLY A 151 16.53 0.13 0.05
CA GLY A 151 16.17 -1.10 0.75
C GLY A 151 15.17 -0.78 1.87
N ARG A 152 14.00 -1.44 1.84
CA ARG A 152 12.97 -1.29 2.87
C ARG A 152 13.20 -2.32 3.97
N LEU A 153 13.13 -1.88 5.22
CA LEU A 153 13.13 -2.77 6.38
C LEU A 153 11.75 -3.41 6.55
N VAL A 154 11.72 -4.59 7.18
CA VAL A 154 10.46 -5.26 7.51
C VAL A 154 9.66 -4.38 8.47
N ILE A 155 8.37 -4.20 8.14
CA ILE A 155 7.46 -3.38 8.94
C ILE A 155 7.00 -4.21 10.14
N THR A 156 7.15 -3.65 11.33
CA THR A 156 6.79 -4.28 12.61
C THR A 156 5.78 -3.40 13.37
N PRO A 157 5.07 -3.93 14.37
CA PRO A 157 4.18 -3.12 15.20
C PRO A 157 4.88 -1.93 15.88
N LEU A 158 6.20 -2.01 16.10
CA LEU A 158 6.98 -0.89 16.64
C LEU A 158 7.14 0.24 15.60
N THR A 159 7.41 -0.10 14.34
CA THR A 159 7.50 0.91 13.27
C THR A 159 6.15 1.57 13.00
N ASP A 160 5.05 0.83 13.10
CA ASP A 160 3.70 1.39 12.94
C ASP A 160 3.38 2.43 14.02
N ARG A 161 3.77 2.16 15.27
CA ARG A 161 3.64 3.11 16.38
C ARG A 161 4.49 4.36 16.18
N ILE A 162 5.69 4.22 15.60
CA ILE A 162 6.54 5.35 15.24
C ILE A 162 5.84 6.20 14.19
N TYR A 163 5.34 5.60 13.11
CA TYR A 163 4.57 6.32 12.09
C TYR A 163 3.38 7.03 12.74
N LEU A 164 2.50 6.33 13.44
CA LEU A 164 1.33 6.89 14.12
C LEU A 164 1.68 8.11 14.99
N THR A 165 2.78 8.06 15.74
CA THR A 165 3.23 9.17 16.58
C THR A 165 3.72 10.36 15.75
N LEU A 166 4.47 10.10 14.68
CA LEU A 166 4.97 11.15 13.78
C LEU A 166 3.82 11.87 13.07
N THR A 167 2.82 11.13 12.60
CA THR A 167 1.68 11.68 11.84
C THR A 167 0.78 12.55 12.70
N GLN A 168 0.55 12.12 13.93
CA GLN A 168 -0.34 12.81 14.87
C GLN A 168 0.32 14.03 15.50
N LYS A 169 1.61 13.98 15.84
CA LYS A 169 2.31 15.11 16.49
C LYS A 169 2.71 16.21 15.51
N GLN A 170 2.89 15.90 14.22
CA GLN A 170 3.37 16.86 13.23
C GLN A 170 2.53 16.89 11.94
N PRO A 171 1.21 17.13 11.99
CA PRO A 171 0.37 17.18 10.79
C PRO A 171 0.80 18.28 9.80
N ARG A 172 1.46 19.35 10.27
CA ARG A 172 1.98 20.45 9.42
C ARG A 172 3.43 20.28 8.98
N ILE A 173 4.22 19.46 9.67
CA ILE A 173 5.67 19.35 9.46
C ILE A 173 6.03 18.06 8.75
N TRP A 174 5.10 17.10 8.59
CA TRP A 174 5.42 15.89 7.87
C TRP A 174 5.83 16.23 6.44
N PRO A 175 7.13 16.10 6.11
CA PRO A 175 7.55 16.62 4.83
C PRO A 175 7.03 15.68 3.75
N LYS A 176 6.53 16.25 2.65
CA LYS A 176 5.99 15.49 1.50
C LYS A 176 6.93 14.38 0.99
N HIS A 177 8.23 14.51 1.26
CA HIS A 177 9.25 13.52 0.96
C HIS A 177 9.13 12.23 1.79
N TRP A 178 8.68 12.29 3.05
CA TRP A 178 8.51 11.09 3.87
C TRP A 178 7.34 10.23 3.41
N ALA A 179 6.25 10.82 2.91
CA ALA A 179 5.15 10.07 2.30
C ALA A 179 5.61 9.25 1.06
N CYS A 180 6.74 9.61 0.44
CA CYS A 180 7.36 8.82 -0.64
C CYS A 180 8.17 7.63 -0.10
N CYS A 181 8.60 7.67 1.16
CA CYS A 181 9.37 6.64 1.83
C CYS A 181 8.50 5.58 2.53
N VAL A 182 7.21 5.85 2.74
CA VAL A 182 6.23 4.93 3.36
C VAL A 182 5.32 4.30 2.31
#